data_AF-A0A2G9U6C1-F1
#
_entry.id   AF-A0A2G9U6C1-F1
#
_cell.length_a   1.000
_cell.length_b   1.000
_cell.length_c   1.000
_cell.angle_alpha   90.00
_cell.angle_beta   90.00
_cell.angle_gamma   90.00
#
_symmetry.space_group_name_H-M   'P 1'
#
loop_
_entity.id
_entity.type
_entity.pdbx_description
1 polymer ?
#
loop_
_entity_poly.entity_id
_entity_poly.type
_entity_poly.pdbx_seq_one_letter_code
_entity_poly.pdbx_strand_id
1 'polypeptide(L)' 'MTKLLSPQAVHVVAEWMTNKYGLVLKVDSETGKVIESLHDRTGRICDVSTAIEDGDGNLLLGSDSNYYLARLKL' A
#
# COMPACT_ATOMS: atom_id res chain seq x y z
N MET A 1 -20.83 4.69 -31.95
CA MET A 1 -19.92 3.52 -32.03
C MET A 1 -19.16 3.41 -30.71
N THR A 2 -19.58 2.53 -29.82
CA THR A 2 -18.84 2.23 -28.58
C THR A 2 -17.73 1.25 -28.97
N LYS A 3 -16.46 1.68 -28.89
CA LYS A 3 -15.34 0.73 -29.07
C LYS A 3 -15.35 -0.21 -27.87
N LEU A 4 -15.61 -1.49 -28.12
CA LEU A 4 -15.43 -2.53 -27.10
C LEU A 4 -13.93 -2.61 -26.79
N LEU A 5 -13.57 -2.51 -25.51
CA LEU A 5 -12.21 -2.79 -25.08
C LEU A 5 -11.88 -4.25 -25.38
N SER A 6 -10.61 -4.52 -25.72
CA SER A 6 -10.14 -5.90 -25.78
C SER A 6 -10.26 -6.56 -24.39
N PRO A 7 -10.41 -7.88 -24.31
CA PRO A 7 -10.44 -8.59 -23.03
C PRO A 7 -9.25 -8.25 -22.12
N GLN A 8 -8.05 -8.04 -22.69
CA GLN A 8 -6.86 -7.64 -21.95
C GLN A 8 -7.00 -6.24 -21.34
N ALA A 9 -7.53 -5.29 -22.11
CA ALA A 9 -7.75 -3.93 -21.61
C ALA A 9 -8.83 -3.89 -20.52
N VAL A 10 -9.87 -4.74 -20.63
CA VAL A 10 -10.87 -4.90 -19.57
C VAL A 10 -10.23 -5.45 -18.29
N HIS A 11 -9.31 -6.41 -18.40
CA HIS A 11 -8.62 -6.98 -17.24
C HIS A 11 -7.76 -5.95 -16.51
N VAL A 12 -6.98 -5.15 -17.24
CA VAL A 12 -6.17 -4.06 -16.66
C VAL A 12 -7.03 -3.03 -15.94
N VAL A 13 -8.17 -2.65 -16.53
CA VAL A 13 -9.11 -1.72 -15.89
C VAL A 13 -9.74 -2.34 -14.64
N ALA A 14 -10.10 -3.63 -14.69
CA ALA A 14 -10.65 -4.33 -13.55
C ALA A 14 -9.64 -4.43 -12.39
N GLU A 15 -8.37 -4.74 -12.67
CA GLU A 15 -7.30 -4.75 -11.69
C GLU A 15 -7.03 -3.36 -11.09
N TRP A 16 -7.07 -2.32 -11.92
CA TRP A 16 -6.95 -0.94 -11.46
C TRP A 16 -8.11 -0.51 -10.55
N MET A 17 -9.33 -1.02 -10.83
CA MET A 17 -10.54 -0.75 -10.05
C MET A 17 -10.65 -1.59 -8.78
N THR A 18 -9.85 -2.65 -8.61
CA THR A 18 -9.86 -3.44 -7.38
C THR A 18 -9.37 -2.60 -6.19
N ASN A 19 -10.02 -2.77 -5.04
CA ASN A 19 -9.59 -2.11 -3.82
C ASN A 19 -8.13 -2.47 -3.51
N LYS A 20 -7.28 -1.46 -3.52
CA LYS A 20 -5.93 -1.58 -3.02
C LYS A 20 -5.96 -1.44 -1.50
N TYR A 21 -5.24 -2.31 -0.82
CA TYR A 21 -5.07 -2.26 0.63
C TYR A 21 -3.64 -1.92 0.98
N GLY A 22 -3.46 -1.01 1.94
CA GLY A 22 -2.15 -0.69 2.48
C GLY A 22 -1.59 -1.87 3.26
N LEU A 23 -0.34 -2.23 2.95
CA LEU A 23 0.42 -3.26 3.62
C LEU A 23 1.79 -2.71 3.98
N VAL A 24 2.16 -2.79 5.26
CA VAL A 24 3.54 -2.57 5.72
C VAL A 24 4.02 -3.84 6.39
N LEU A 25 5.20 -4.30 5.99
CA LEU A 25 5.86 -5.48 6.55
C LEU A 25 7.14 -5.05 7.26
N LYS A 26 7.29 -5.44 8.53
CA LYS A 26 8.58 -5.43 9.20
C LYS A 26 9.28 -6.74 8.90
N VAL A 27 10.47 -6.65 8.33
CA VAL A 27 11.23 -7.82 7.87
C VAL A 27 12.58 -7.83 8.59
N ASP A 28 12.98 -9.01 9.03
CA ASP A 28 14.33 -9.26 9.52
C ASP A 28 15.32 -9.11 8.36
N SER A 29 16.26 -8.16 8.49
CA SER A 29 17.16 -7.80 7.40
C SER A 29 18.17 -8.90 7.04
N GLU A 30 18.43 -9.83 7.95
CA GLU A 30 19.42 -10.90 7.74
C GLU A 30 18.79 -12.16 7.15
N THR A 31 17.60 -12.53 7.63
CA THR A 31 16.92 -13.77 7.29
C THR A 31 15.77 -13.60 6.30
N GLY A 32 15.30 -12.37 6.09
CA GLY A 32 14.15 -12.06 5.24
C GLY A 32 12.81 -12.49 5.83
N LYS A 33 12.77 -12.93 7.09
CA LYS A 33 11.52 -13.35 7.74
C LYS A 33 10.65 -12.14 8.08
N VAL A 34 9.35 -12.28 7.88
CA VAL A 34 8.38 -11.28 8.36
C VAL A 34 8.31 -11.36 9.89
N ILE A 35 8.61 -10.24 10.54
CA ILE A 35 8.52 -10.05 11.99
C ILE A 35 7.13 -9.53 12.36
N GLU A 36 6.59 -8.60 11.57
CA GLU A 36 5.31 -7.94 11.81
C GLU A 36 4.64 -7.58 10.48
N SER A 37 3.30 -7.59 10.47
CA SER A 37 2.52 -7.16 9.31
C SER A 37 1.34 -6.27 9.72
N LEU A 38 1.27 -5.09 9.10
CA LEU A 38 0.21 -4.09 9.32
C LEU A 38 -0.63 -3.98 8.05
N HIS A 39 -1.94 -4.17 8.19
CA HIS A 39 -2.88 -4.22 7.07
C HIS A 39 -4.04 -3.26 7.31
N ASP A 40 -4.30 -2.35 6.37
CA ASP A 40 -5.55 -1.60 6.35
C ASP A 40 -6.56 -2.24 5.39
N ARG A 41 -7.45 -3.07 5.95
CA ARG A 41 -8.54 -3.71 5.19
C ARG A 41 -9.64 -2.73 4.76
N THR A 42 -9.61 -1.47 5.21
CA THR A 42 -10.58 -0.44 4.78
C THR A 42 -10.21 0.21 3.46
N GLY A 43 -8.94 0.08 3.02
CA GLY A 43 -8.43 0.70 1.80
C GLY A 43 -8.23 2.22 1.89
N ARG A 44 -8.31 2.80 3.10
CA ARG A 44 -8.06 4.24 3.33
C ARG A 44 -6.57 4.56 3.25
N ILE A 45 -5.73 3.61 3.65
CA ILE A 45 -4.29 3.64 3.44
C ILE A 45 -4.01 2.74 2.22
N CYS A 46 -3.41 3.30 1.19
CA CYS A 46 -2.99 2.60 -0.03
C CYS A 46 -1.69 3.21 -0.58
N ASP A 47 -1.12 2.60 -1.61
CA ASP A 47 0.03 3.13 -2.36
C ASP A 47 1.17 3.71 -1.47
N VAL A 48 1.48 3.02 -0.37
CA VAL A 48 2.57 3.41 0.56
C VAL A 48 3.90 3.08 -0.09
N SER A 49 4.74 4.09 -0.32
CA SER A 49 6.08 3.92 -0.89
C SER A 49 7.19 4.10 0.14
N THR A 50 6.89 4.69 1.30
CA THR A 50 7.84 4.92 2.38
C THR A 50 7.19 4.67 3.73
N ALA A 51 7.89 3.96 4.62
CA ALA A 51 7.50 3.74 6.00
C ALA A 51 8.75 3.89 6.89
N ILE A 52 8.72 4.82 7.84
CA ILE A 52 9.85 5.15 8.72
C ILE A 52 9.37 5.22 10.17
N GLU A 53 10.05 4.54 11.08
CA GLU A 53 9.86 4.72 12.52
C GLU A 53 10.52 6.04 12.97
N ASP A 54 9.79 6.90 13.69
CA ASP A 54 10.30 8.21 14.13
C ASP A 54 11.16 8.16 15.41
N GLY A 55 11.26 6.99 16.05
CA GLY A 55 11.95 6.79 17.32
C GLY A 55 11.09 7.03 18.57
N ASP A 56 9.89 7.60 18.41
CA ASP A 56 8.93 7.89 19.48
C ASP A 56 7.74 6.91 19.47
N GLY A 57 7.93 5.73 18.86
CA GLY A 57 6.90 4.70 18.73
C GLY A 57 5.83 5.02 17.70
N ASN A 58 6.10 5.92 16.74
CA ASN A 58 5.21 6.14 15.61
C ASN A 58 5.85 5.66 14.31
N LEU A 59 4.98 5.22 13.41
CA LEU A 59 5.32 4.90 12.04
C LEU A 59 4.79 6.03 11.13
N LEU A 60 5.70 6.70 10.44
CA LEU A 60 5.41 7.72 9.44
C LEU A 60 5.33 7.05 8.07
N LEU A 61 4.21 7.25 7.38
CA LEU A 61 3.92 6.67 6.07
C LEU A 61 3.87 7.78 5.02
N GLY A 62 4.56 7.56 3.91
CA GLY A 62 4.57 8.43 2.74
C GLY A 62 4.22 7.68 1.46
N SER A 63 3.79 8.43 0.45
CA SER A 63 3.50 7.94 -0.89
C SER A 63 4.16 8.85 -1.91
N ASP A 64 4.65 8.27 -3.01
CA ASP A 64 5.12 8.98 -4.20
C ASP A 64 3.98 9.36 -5.14
N SER A 65 2.84 8.70 -4.96
CA SER A 65 1.63 8.81 -5.77
C SER A 65 0.57 9.68 -5.09
N ASN A 66 0.60 9.77 -3.75
CA ASN A 66 -0.34 10.55 -2.96
C ASN A 66 0.39 11.58 -2.09
N TYR A 67 -0.09 12.83 -2.09
CA TYR A 67 0.46 13.93 -1.28
C TYR A 67 0.02 13.89 0.19
N TYR A 68 -0.06 12.71 0.81
CA TYR A 68 -0.36 12.60 2.24
C TYR A 68 0.81 11.98 3.00
N LEU A 69 0.98 12.48 4.22
CA LEU A 69 1.78 11.86 5.27
C LEU A 69 0.79 11.32 6.30
N ALA A 70 0.84 10.01 6.56
CA ALA A 70 0.04 9.37 7.60
C ALA A 70 0.93 8.99 8.78
N ARG A 71 0.37 9.01 9.99
CA ARG A 71 1.04 8.57 11.21
C ARG A 71 0.22 7.48 11.87
N LEU A 72 0.86 6.35 12.16
CA LEU A 72 0.32 5.28 12.98
C LEU A 72 1.08 5.22 14.30
N LYS A 73 0.37 5.06 15.41
CA LYS A 73 0.97 4.76 16.71
C LYS A 73 1.06 3.25 16.88
N LEU A 74 2.26 2.76 17.15
CA LEU A 74 2.55 1.33 17.37
C LEU A 74 2.25 0.93 18.82
#